data_AF-A0A524D0A0-F1
#
_entry.id   AF-A0A524D0A0-F1
#
_cell.length_a   1.000
_cell.length_b   1.000
_cell.length_c   1.000
_cell.angle_alpha   90.00
_cell.angle_beta   90.00
_cell.angle_gamma   90.00
#
_symmetry.space_group_name_H-M   'P 1'
#
loop_
_entity.id
_entity.type
_entity.pdbx_description
1 polymer ?
#
loop_
_entity_poly.entity_id
_entity_poly.type
_entity_poly.pdbx_seq_one_letter_code
_entity_poly.pdbx_strand_id
1 'polypeptide(L)' 'MVKISDLKVGDKIKNEFDQINRKLLRKYAKASGDTNPIHTNDAIAEKAGLKGVIAHGLFSFGFA' A
#
# COMPACT_ATOMS: atom_id res chain seq x y z
N MET A 1 13.86 -18.93 11.62
CA MET A 1 14.63 -17.90 10.91
C MET A 1 15.26 -18.57 9.70
N VAL A 2 15.07 -18.03 8.50
CA VAL A 2 15.66 -18.62 7.28
C VAL A 2 17.16 -18.31 7.28
N LYS A 3 18.01 -19.31 6.99
CA LYS A 3 19.46 -19.09 6.83
C LYS A 3 19.76 -18.84 5.35
N ILE A 4 20.77 -18.01 5.10
CA ILE A 4 21.23 -17.72 3.73
C ILE A 4 21.68 -19.01 3.00
N SER A 5 22.26 -19.97 3.73
CA SER A 5 22.66 -21.29 3.21
C SER A 5 21.50 -22.12 2.64
N ASP A 6 20.27 -21.82 3.06
CA ASP A 6 19.09 -22.61 2.73
C ASP A 6 18.38 -22.06 1.48
N LEU A 7 18.82 -20.90 0.96
CA LEU A 7 18.26 -20.23 -0.20
C LEU A 7 19.00 -20.62 -1.49
N LYS A 8 18.26 -20.71 -2.58
CA LYS A 8 18.76 -20.98 -3.94
C LYS A 8 18.34 -19.87 -4.90
N VAL A 9 19.17 -19.62 -5.91
CA VAL A 9 18.81 -18.72 -7.01
C VAL A 9 17.57 -19.27 -7.70
N GLY A 10 16.54 -18.44 -7.83
CA GLY A 10 15.25 -18.81 -8.39
C GLY A 10 14.17 -19.11 -7.35
N ASP A 11 14.51 -19.13 -6.06
CA ASP A 11 13.51 -19.24 -4.99
C ASP A 11 12.52 -18.06 -5.06
N LYS A 12 11.23 -18.38 -5.04
CA LYS A 12 10.14 -17.40 -5.02
C LYS A 12 9.58 -17.32 -3.62
N ILE A 13 9.60 -16.13 -3.04
CA ILE A 13 8.91 -15.84 -1.79
C ILE A 13 7.48 -15.44 -2.14
N LYS A 14 6.52 -16.09 -1.50
CA LYS A 14 5.11 -15.74 -1.66
C LYS A 14 4.85 -14.44 -0.92
N ASN A 15 4.31 -13.45 -1.62
CA ASN A 15 3.77 -12.26 -0.96
C ASN A 15 2.46 -12.66 -0.26
N GLU A 16 2.46 -12.57 1.06
CA GLU A 16 1.26 -12.78 1.88
C GLU A 16 0.84 -11.44 2.47
N PHE A 17 0.01 -10.72 1.73
CA PHE A 17 -0.58 -9.48 2.21
C PHE A 17 -2.09 -9.58 2.18
N ASP A 18 -2.68 -9.50 3.36
CA ASP A 18 -4.12 -9.48 3.53
C ASP A 18 -4.70 -8.11 3.11
N GLN A 19 -5.87 -8.19 2.48
CA GLN A 19 -6.76 -7.13 1.98
C GLN A 19 -6.36 -5.67 2.30
N ILE A 20 -5.99 -4.93 1.24
CA ILE A 20 -5.90 -3.46 1.28
C ILE A 20 -7.32 -2.88 1.39
N ASN A 21 -7.56 -2.06 2.41
CA ASN A 21 -8.86 -1.42 2.63
C ASN A 21 -8.71 0.06 3.04
N ARG A 22 -9.83 0.80 3.02
CA ARG A 22 -9.89 2.24 3.34
C ARG A 22 -9.35 2.58 4.74
N LYS A 23 -9.51 1.70 5.73
CA LYS A 23 -9.00 1.92 7.08
C LYS A 23 -7.47 1.91 7.10
N LEU A 24 -6.86 1.02 6.32
CA LEU A 24 -5.41 0.92 6.20
C LEU A 24 -4.81 2.15 5.51
N LEU A 25 -5.44 2.64 4.43
CA LEU A 25 -5.01 3.86 3.75
C LEU A 25 -5.07 5.10 4.66
N ARG A 26 -6.14 5.24 5.45
CA ARG A 26 -6.24 6.32 6.46
C ARG A 26 -5.14 6.23 7.53
N LYS A 27 -4.82 5.02 8.00
CA LYS A 27 -3.71 4.81 8.95
C LYS A 27 -2.38 5.21 8.33
N TYR A 28 -2.12 4.81 7.08
CA TYR A 28 -0.88 5.17 6.40
C TYR A 28 -0.76 6.67 6.16
N ALA A 29 -1.84 7.35 5.78
CA ALA A 29 -1.85 8.81 5.65
C ALA A 29 -1.41 9.51 6.95
N LYS A 30 -1.91 9.04 8.10
CA LYS A 30 -1.49 9.55 9.42
C LYS A 30 -0.04 9.21 9.74
N ALA A 31 0.41 7.99 9.46
CA ALA A 31 1.74 7.52 9.83
C ALA A 31 2.86 8.14 8.96
N SER A 32 2.60 8.30 7.67
CA SER A 32 3.56 8.87 6.70
C SER A 32 3.60 10.39 6.72
N GLY A 33 2.56 11.05 7.24
CA GLY A 33 2.38 12.50 7.12
C GLY A 33 1.81 12.95 5.77
N ASP A 34 1.70 12.05 4.79
CA ASP A 34 1.02 12.32 3.52
C ASP A 34 -0.51 12.27 3.71
N THR A 35 -1.06 13.44 4.00
CA THR A 35 -2.47 13.67 4.25
C THR A 35 -3.23 14.17 3.02
N ASN A 36 -2.70 13.98 1.80
CA ASN A 36 -3.39 14.36 0.59
C ASN A 36 -4.80 13.71 0.53
N PRO A 37 -5.88 14.51 0.41
CA PRO A 37 -7.25 13.97 0.51
C PRO A 37 -7.62 12.96 -0.57
N ILE A 38 -6.89 12.87 -1.70
CA ILE A 38 -7.11 11.82 -2.71
C ILE A 38 -6.91 10.40 -2.14
N HIS A 39 -6.22 10.28 -0.99
CA HIS A 39 -6.00 9.02 -0.28
C HIS A 39 -7.04 8.70 0.80
N THR A 40 -7.98 9.62 1.08
CA THR A 40 -8.91 9.46 2.22
C THR A 40 -10.35 9.92 1.95
N ASN A 41 -10.61 10.70 0.90
CA ASN A 41 -11.91 11.25 0.55
C ASN A 41 -12.27 10.95 -0.91
N ASP A 42 -13.32 10.16 -1.13
CA ASP A 42 -13.75 9.73 -2.45
C ASP A 42 -14.19 10.91 -3.34
N ALA A 43 -14.92 11.88 -2.80
CA ALA A 43 -15.39 13.04 -3.57
C ALA A 43 -14.22 13.91 -4.10
N ILE A 44 -13.15 14.06 -3.31
CA ILE A 44 -11.97 14.81 -3.75
C ILE A 44 -11.18 14.01 -4.78
N ALA A 45 -11.03 12.70 -4.58
CA ALA A 45 -10.38 11.83 -5.56
C ALA A 45 -11.13 11.82 -6.90
N GLU A 46 -12.47 11.74 -6.89
CA GLU A 46 -13.32 11.83 -8.07
C GLU A 46 -13.22 13.18 -8.76
N LYS A 47 -13.25 14.29 -8.00
CA LYS A 47 -13.03 15.64 -8.54
C LYS A 47 -11.64 15.80 -9.17
N ALA A 48 -10.65 15.04 -8.70
CA ALA A 48 -9.31 14.97 -9.28
C ALA A 48 -9.21 14.03 -10.50
N GLY A 49 -10.32 13.45 -10.97
CA GLY A 49 -10.38 12.58 -12.15
C GLY A 49 -10.09 11.10 -11.86
N LEU A 50 -10.06 10.68 -10.60
CA LEU A 50 -9.87 9.29 -10.19
C LEU A 50 -11.22 8.58 -10.03
N LYS A 51 -11.22 7.25 -9.92
CA LYS A 51 -12.45 6.45 -9.69
C LYS A 51 -12.85 6.35 -8.20
N GLY A 52 -12.38 7.28 -7.38
CA GLY A 52 -12.43 7.22 -5.92
C GLY A 52 -11.03 7.14 -5.28
N VAL A 53 -10.97 6.97 -3.97
CA VAL A 53 -9.71 7.00 -3.21
C VAL A 53 -8.71 5.96 -3.73
N ILE A 54 -7.45 6.38 -3.84
CA ILE A 54 -6.33 5.53 -4.24
C ILE A 54 -5.33 5.36 -3.09
N ALA A 55 -4.59 4.26 -3.11
CA ALA A 55 -3.48 4.06 -2.19
C ALA A 55 -2.31 5.01 -2.50
N HIS A 56 -1.51 5.36 -1.49
CA HIS A 56 -0.27 6.10 -1.69
C HIS A 56 0.72 5.27 -2.54
N GLY A 57 1.55 5.95 -3.33
CA GLY A 57 2.60 5.28 -4.10
C GLY A 57 3.58 4.52 -3.19
N LEU A 58 4.08 5.19 -2.15
CA LEU A 58 4.99 4.59 -1.17
C LEU A 58 4.32 3.52 -0.30
N PHE A 59 3.01 3.62 -0.06
CA PHE A 59 2.26 2.54 0.60
C PHE A 59 2.32 1.28 -0.24
N SER A 60 2.00 1.39 -1.53
CA SER A 60 1.98 0.25 -2.46
C SER A 60 3.36 -0.36 -2.65
N PHE A 61 4.41 0.46 -2.69
CA PHE A 61 5.80 -0.01 -2.78
C PHE A 61 6.21 -0.89 -1.60
N GLY A 62 5.71 -0.60 -0.38
CA GLY A 62 5.98 -1.42 0.80
C GLY A 62 5.42 -2.85 0.73
N PHE A 63 4.52 -3.14 -0.23
CA PHE A 63 3.94 -4.45 -0.48
C PHE A 63 4.49 -5.14 -1.75
N ALA A 64 5.40 -4.48 -2.47
CA ALA A 64 6.00 -5.01 -3.70
C ALA A 64 7.03 -6.10 -3.39
#